data_AF-A0A953CGP8-F1
#
_entry.id   AF-A0A953CGP8-F1
#
_cell.length_a   1.000
_cell.length_b   1.000
_cell.length_c   1.000
_cell.angle_alpha   90.00
_cell.angle_beta   90.00
_cell.angle_gamma   90.00
#
_symmetry.space_group_name_H-M   'P 1'
#
loop_
_entity.id
_entity.type
_entity.pdbx_description
1 polymer ?
#
loop_
_entity_poly.entity_id
_entity_poly.type
_entity_poly.pdbx_seq_one_letter_code
_entity_poly.pdbx_strand_id
1 'polypeptide(L)'
;MIDSLRVGAGWADDGPQSGYFPFYVGTLMVVSGVANLFIAVRRRWLGSGPFVSRTELGHVLHVLVPTAIFAALIGFVGLYVAAAVFIGWFMVRHGRFRWYSAAAVALGVPLVLFMVFERWFLVPLPKGPLEAMLGL
;
A
#
# COMPACT_ATOMS: atom_id res chain seq x y z
N MET A 1 -4.55 -11.71 -5.29
CA MET A 1 -5.06 -12.56 -6.40
C MET A 1 -5.92 -13.70 -5.86
N ILE A 2 -5.39 -14.61 -5.02
CA ILE A 2 -6.18 -15.73 -4.45
C ILE A 2 -7.35 -15.20 -3.62
N ASP A 3 -7.10 -14.24 -2.73
CA ASP A 3 -8.17 -13.64 -1.94
C ASP A 3 -9.18 -12.88 -2.83
N SER A 4 -8.69 -12.12 -3.82
CA SER A 4 -9.54 -11.44 -4.81
C SER A 4 -10.46 -12.39 -5.60
N LEU A 5 -10.00 -13.61 -5.90
CA LEU A 5 -10.86 -14.65 -6.50
C LEU A 5 -11.93 -15.14 -5.53
N ARG A 6 -11.59 -15.26 -4.24
CA ARG A 6 -12.53 -15.64 -3.18
C ARG A 6 -13.62 -14.59 -2.97
N VAL A 7 -13.28 -13.30 -3.02
CA VAL A 7 -14.25 -12.18 -2.86
C VAL A 7 -14.96 -11.78 -4.16
N GLY A 8 -14.70 -12.49 -5.26
CA GLY A 8 -15.31 -12.26 -6.58
C GLY A 8 -14.53 -11.26 -7.43
N ALA A 9 -14.02 -11.73 -8.57
CA ALA A 9 -13.27 -10.91 -9.54
C ALA A 9 -14.05 -10.62 -10.84
N GLY A 10 -15.34 -10.97 -10.88
CA GLY A 10 -16.21 -10.81 -12.05
C GLY A 10 -17.01 -9.51 -12.02
N TRP A 11 -17.73 -9.27 -13.11
CA TRP A 11 -18.73 -8.22 -13.19
C TRP A 11 -20.09 -8.82 -12.88
N ALA A 12 -20.76 -8.33 -11.84
CA ALA A 12 -22.09 -8.76 -11.43
C ALA A 12 -23.16 -7.78 -11.93
N ASP A 13 -24.43 -8.13 -11.76
CA ASP A 13 -25.56 -7.32 -12.23
C ASP A 13 -25.65 -5.95 -11.55
N ASP A 14 -25.06 -5.83 -10.35
CA ASP A 14 -24.95 -4.60 -9.56
C ASP A 14 -23.59 -3.88 -9.73
N GLY A 15 -22.68 -4.42 -10.55
CA GLY A 15 -21.39 -3.79 -10.89
C GLY A 15 -20.16 -4.66 -10.59
N PRO A 16 -18.95 -4.07 -10.57
CA PRO A 16 -17.73 -4.81 -10.33
C PRO A 16 -17.68 -5.34 -8.90
N GLN A 17 -17.42 -6.64 -8.77
CA GLN A 17 -17.25 -7.27 -7.47
C GLN A 17 -16.01 -6.73 -6.74
N SER A 18 -15.97 -6.89 -5.41
CA SER A 18 -14.89 -6.34 -4.56
C SER A 18 -13.48 -6.79 -4.95
N GLY A 19 -13.34 -8.01 -5.49
CA GLY A 19 -12.08 -8.55 -5.98
C GLY A 19 -11.74 -8.15 -7.42
N TYR A 20 -12.65 -7.55 -8.18
CA TYR A 20 -12.48 -7.22 -9.60
C TYR A 20 -11.23 -6.35 -9.80
N PHE A 21 -11.22 -5.15 -9.23
CA PHE A 21 -10.11 -4.22 -9.35
C PHE A 21 -8.75 -4.80 -8.89
N PRO A 22 -8.60 -5.31 -7.65
CA PRO A 22 -7.30 -5.82 -7.19
C PRO A 22 -6.82 -7.06 -7.96
N PHE A 23 -7.73 -7.86 -8.54
CA PHE A 23 -7.37 -9.02 -9.36
C PHE A 23 -6.72 -8.60 -10.68
N TYR A 24 -7.34 -7.70 -11.46
CA TYR A 24 -6.81 -7.28 -12.76
C TYR A 24 -5.52 -6.46 -12.63
N VAL A 25 -5.46 -5.54 -11.66
CA VAL A 25 -4.23 -4.76 -11.39
C VAL A 25 -3.10 -5.70 -10.96
N GLY A 26 -3.37 -6.64 -10.05
CA GLY A 26 -2.39 -7.63 -9.63
C GLY A 26 -1.89 -8.51 -10.79
N THR A 27 -2.81 -8.94 -11.67
CA THR A 27 -2.47 -9.74 -12.86
C THR A 27 -1.57 -8.95 -13.81
N LEU A 28 -1.91 -7.70 -14.11
CA LEU A 28 -1.10 -6.83 -14.95
C LEU A 28 0.30 -6.62 -14.37
N MET A 29 0.41 -6.36 -13.06
CA MET A 29 1.70 -6.23 -12.39
C MET A 29 2.55 -7.50 -12.50
N VAL A 30 1.95 -8.68 -12.34
CA VAL A 30 2.66 -9.97 -12.49
C VAL A 30 3.12 -10.16 -13.93
N VAL A 31 2.26 -9.91 -14.92
CA VAL A 31 2.61 -10.03 -16.35
C VAL A 31 3.74 -9.07 -16.71
N SER A 32 3.65 -7.80 -16.29
CA SER A 32 4.72 -6.81 -16.50
C SER A 32 6.02 -7.22 -15.79
N GLY A 33 5.93 -7.77 -14.59
CA GLY A 33 7.08 -8.29 -13.84
C GLY A 33 7.78 -9.45 -14.56
N VAL A 34 7.01 -10.41 -15.08
CA VAL A 34 7.52 -11.54 -15.87
C VAL A 34 8.13 -11.06 -17.18
N ALA A 35 7.49 -10.11 -17.87
CA ALA A 35 8.04 -9.52 -19.10
C ALA A 35 9.38 -8.82 -18.82
N ASN A 36 9.46 -8.04 -17.75
CA ASN A 36 10.71 -7.39 -17.34
C ASN A 36 11.79 -8.40 -16.97
N LEU A 37 11.45 -9.47 -16.24
CA LEU A 37 12.37 -10.54 -15.91
C LEU A 37 12.88 -11.26 -17.17
N PHE A 38 12.01 -11.54 -18.13
CA PHE A 38 12.40 -12.14 -19.40
C PHE A 38 13.35 -11.24 -20.19
N ILE A 39 13.05 -9.94 -20.29
CA ILE A 39 13.94 -8.95 -20.92
C ILE A 39 15.28 -8.89 -20.20
N ALA A 40 15.29 -8.90 -18.86
CA ALA A 40 16.48 -8.89 -18.03
C ALA A 40 17.40 -10.07 -18.29
N VAL A 41 16.83 -11.27 -18.25
CA VAL A 41 17.53 -12.53 -18.51
C VAL A 41 18.08 -12.48 -19.93
N ARG A 42 17.27 -12.14 -20.93
CA ARG A 42 17.70 -12.05 -22.32
C ARG A 42 18.85 -11.03 -22.52
N ARG A 43 18.78 -9.86 -21.88
CA ARG A 43 19.86 -8.84 -21.93
C ARG A 43 21.15 -9.32 -21.27
N ARG A 44 21.06 -10.08 -20.18
CA ARG A 44 22.23 -10.70 -19.54
C ARG A 44 22.88 -11.77 -20.43
N TRP A 45 22.08 -12.58 -21.13
CA TRP A 45 22.58 -13.55 -22.12
C TRP A 45 23.20 -12.88 -23.36
N LEU A 46 22.70 -11.70 -23.75
CA LEU A 46 23.21 -10.90 -24.87
C LEU A 46 24.34 -9.92 -24.48
N GLY A 47 24.97 -10.11 -23.32
CA GLY A 47 26.19 -9.37 -22.92
C GLY A 47 26.00 -7.88 -22.61
N SER A 48 24.79 -7.42 -22.30
CA SER A 48 24.48 -6.00 -22.15
C SER A 48 24.22 -5.59 -20.69
N GLY A 49 25.24 -5.05 -20.02
CA GLY A 49 25.14 -4.23 -18.80
C GLY A 49 24.45 -4.83 -17.55
N PRO A 50 24.57 -4.20 -16.37
CA PRO A 50 23.84 -4.61 -15.17
C PRO A 50 22.32 -4.36 -15.32
N PHE A 51 21.50 -5.31 -14.84
CA PHE A 51 20.03 -5.28 -14.90
C PHE A 51 19.40 -4.07 -14.20
N VAL A 52 20.01 -3.63 -13.09
CA VAL A 52 19.62 -2.42 -12.34
C VAL A 52 20.87 -1.82 -11.72
N SER A 53 20.99 -0.50 -11.71
CA SER A 53 22.06 0.16 -10.98
C SER A 53 21.81 0.06 -9.47
N ARG A 54 22.89 0.05 -8.66
CA ARG A 54 22.75 0.05 -7.18
C ARG A 54 21.95 1.26 -6.69
N THR A 55 22.04 2.38 -7.38
CA THR A 55 21.32 3.62 -7.09
C THR A 55 19.81 3.47 -7.32
N GLU A 56 19.40 2.91 -8.46
CA GLU A 56 17.98 2.66 -8.76
C GLU A 56 17.36 1.65 -7.81
N LEU A 57 18.09 0.57 -7.47
CA LEU A 57 17.63 -0.39 -6.47
C LEU A 57 17.44 0.29 -5.10
N GLY A 58 18.33 1.21 -4.74
CA GLY A 58 18.20 2.04 -3.53
C GLY A 58 16.90 2.85 -3.54
N HIS A 59 16.55 3.49 -4.64
CA HIS A 59 15.29 4.26 -4.75
C HIS A 59 14.05 3.38 -4.58
N VAL A 60 14.04 2.18 -5.16
CA VAL A 60 12.93 1.22 -4.99
C VAL A 60 12.80 0.80 -3.53
N LEU A 61 13.92 0.45 -2.88
CA LEU A 61 13.93 0.04 -1.48
C LEU A 61 13.49 1.16 -0.53
N HIS A 62 13.77 2.42 -0.86
CA HIS A 62 13.34 3.59 -0.10
C HIS A 62 11.81 3.75 0.00
N VAL A 63 11.05 3.11 -0.88
CA VAL A 63 9.58 3.08 -0.84
C VAL A 63 9.07 1.71 -0.40
N LEU A 64 9.67 0.63 -0.90
CA LEU A 64 9.25 -0.73 -0.58
C LEU A 64 9.40 -1.06 0.91
N VAL A 65 10.56 -0.74 1.52
CA VAL A 65 10.83 -1.09 2.91
C VAL A 65 9.86 -0.37 3.87
N PRO A 66 9.68 0.96 3.79
CA PRO A 66 8.69 1.64 4.65
C PRO A 66 7.26 1.14 4.43
N THR A 67 6.89 0.81 3.19
CA THR A 67 5.54 0.30 2.87
C THR A 67 5.31 -1.09 3.45
N ALA A 68 6.32 -1.97 3.39
CA ALA A 68 6.27 -3.28 4.02
C ALA A 68 6.17 -3.19 5.56
N ILE A 69 6.91 -2.26 6.17
CA ILE A 69 6.82 -1.98 7.61
C ILE A 69 5.42 -1.48 7.97
N PHE A 70 4.86 -0.55 7.20
CA PHE A 70 3.48 -0.08 7.38
C PHE A 70 2.49 -1.25 7.33
N ALA A 71 2.56 -2.10 6.30
CA ALA A 71 1.68 -3.25 6.17
C ALA A 71 1.79 -4.21 7.36
N ALA A 72 3.01 -4.46 7.86
CA ALA A 72 3.23 -5.27 9.05
C ALA A 72 2.64 -4.61 10.31
N LEU A 73 2.82 -3.30 10.48
CA LEU A 73 2.31 -2.54 11.63
C LEU A 73 0.79 -2.56 11.73
N ILE A 74 0.05 -2.63 10.62
CA ILE A 74 -1.42 -2.73 10.63
C ILE A 74 -1.89 -3.88 11.53
N GLY A 75 -1.20 -5.03 11.49
CA GLY A 75 -1.56 -6.20 12.29
C GLY A 75 -1.36 -6.03 13.80
N PHE A 76 -0.55 -5.06 14.23
CA PHE A 76 -0.22 -4.84 15.65
C PHE A 76 -0.93 -3.62 16.23
N VAL A 77 -0.97 -2.52 15.48
CA VAL A 77 -1.45 -1.21 15.99
C VAL A 77 -2.69 -0.71 15.26
N GLY A 78 -3.25 -1.47 14.32
CA GLY A 78 -4.39 -1.04 13.53
C GLY A 78 -3.99 -0.16 12.34
N LEU A 79 -4.92 -0.04 11.39
CA LEU A 79 -4.71 0.68 10.14
C LEU A 79 -4.51 2.18 10.38
N TYR A 80 -5.29 2.79 11.26
CA TYR A 80 -5.29 4.25 11.42
C TYR A 80 -3.99 4.75 12.04
N VAL A 81 -3.54 4.09 13.12
CA VAL A 81 -2.27 4.43 13.77
C VAL A 81 -1.09 4.14 12.84
N ALA A 82 -1.08 2.98 12.17
CA ALA A 82 -0.04 2.64 11.21
C ALA A 82 0.03 3.67 10.07
N ALA A 83 -1.13 4.12 9.55
CA ALA A 83 -1.21 5.13 8.50
C ALA A 83 -0.72 6.50 8.99
N ALA A 84 -1.07 6.92 10.21
CA ALA A 84 -0.60 8.18 10.78
C ALA A 84 0.94 8.21 10.88
N VAL A 85 1.53 7.13 11.41
CA VAL A 85 2.98 6.99 11.53
C VAL A 85 3.63 6.98 10.14
N PHE A 86 3.09 6.20 9.20
CA PHE A 86 3.64 6.09 7.85
C PHE A 86 3.62 7.42 7.09
N ILE A 87 2.48 8.12 7.09
CA ILE A 87 2.31 9.43 6.42
C ILE A 87 3.23 10.47 7.07
N GLY A 88 3.21 10.56 8.40
CA GLY A 88 4.03 11.51 9.14
C GLY A 88 5.52 11.31 8.87
N TRP A 89 5.98 10.05 8.90
CA TRP A 89 7.36 9.69 8.59
C TRP A 89 7.74 10.09 7.16
N PHE A 90 6.92 9.78 6.16
CA PHE A 90 7.19 10.13 4.76
C PHE A 90 7.23 11.65 4.55
N MET A 91 6.29 12.38 5.16
CA MET A 91 6.24 13.84 5.01
C MET A 91 7.44 14.53 5.65
N VAL A 92 7.85 14.09 6.84
CA VAL A 92 9.01 14.69 7.53
C VAL A 92 10.31 14.27 6.86
N ARG A 93 10.48 12.98 6.54
CA ARG A 93 11.77 12.43 6.11
C ARG A 93 12.04 12.63 4.63
N HIS A 94 11.05 12.40 3.76
CA HIS A 94 11.20 12.47 2.30
C HIS A 94 10.63 13.77 1.75
N GLY A 95 9.50 14.23 2.27
CA GLY A 95 8.86 15.47 1.83
C GLY A 95 9.48 16.75 2.39
N ARG A 96 10.28 16.67 3.46
CA ARG A 96 10.85 17.81 4.20
C ARG A 96 9.82 18.88 4.58
N PHE A 97 8.59 18.45 4.85
CA PHE A 97 7.53 19.35 5.30
C PHE A 97 7.79 19.81 6.74
N ARG A 98 7.24 20.98 7.11
CA ARG A 98 7.28 21.47 8.49
C ARG A 98 6.47 20.52 9.38
N TRP A 99 6.94 20.27 10.60
CA TRP A 99 6.40 19.24 11.50
C TRP A 99 4.90 19.40 11.77
N TYR A 100 4.39 20.64 11.83
CA TYR A 100 2.97 20.91 12.06
C TYR A 100 2.12 20.56 10.82
N SER A 101 2.61 20.80 9.60
CA SER A 101 1.92 20.40 8.37
C SER A 101 1.89 18.88 8.24
N ALA A 102 3.01 18.23 8.59
CA ALA A 102 3.08 16.78 8.65
C ALA A 102 2.10 16.21 9.68
N ALA A 103 2.04 16.78 10.89
CA ALA A 103 1.11 16.35 11.93
C ALA A 103 -0.36 16.53 11.51
N ALA A 104 -0.70 17.67 10.89
CA ALA A 104 -2.06 17.94 10.42
C ALA A 104 -2.53 16.88 9.41
N VAL A 105 -1.69 16.51 8.44
CA VAL A 105 -2.05 15.51 7.41
C VAL A 105 -1.98 14.09 7.97
N ALA A 106 -0.95 13.78 8.77
CA ALA A 106 -0.77 12.46 9.38
C ALA A 106 -1.93 12.07 10.30
N LEU A 107 -2.56 13.05 10.98
CA LEU A 107 -3.75 12.81 11.79
C LEU A 107 -5.05 12.98 11.00
N GLY A 108 -5.11 13.99 10.13
CA GLY A 108 -6.30 14.31 9.35
C GLY A 108 -6.70 13.20 8.38
N VAL A 109 -5.74 12.58 7.68
CA VAL A 109 -6.03 11.54 6.69
C VAL A 109 -6.66 10.29 7.34
N PRO A 110 -6.07 9.69 8.39
CA PRO A 110 -6.70 8.57 9.10
C PRO A 110 -8.04 8.93 9.72
N LEU A 111 -8.21 10.16 10.25
CA LEU A 111 -9.48 10.62 10.82
C LEU A 111 -10.58 10.70 9.76
N VAL A 112 -10.26 11.24 8.58
CA VAL A 112 -11.20 11.27 7.45
C VAL A 112 -11.55 9.86 6.98
N LEU A 113 -10.55 8.97 6.87
CA LEU A 113 -10.77 7.56 6.56
C LEU A 113 -11.73 6.90 7.57
N PHE A 114 -11.53 7.13 8.87
CA PHE A 114 -12.41 6.64 9.92
C PHE A 114 -13.85 7.15 9.73
N MET A 115 -14.04 8.44 9.46
CA MET A 115 -15.38 9.00 9.24
C MET A 115 -16.06 8.40 8.00
N VAL A 116 -15.34 8.31 6.88
CA VAL A 116 -15.90 7.78 5.63
C VAL A 116 -16.24 6.31 5.77
N PHE A 117 -15.32 5.48 6.23
CA PHE A 117 -15.53 4.04 6.24
C PHE A 117 -16.41 3.60 7.40
N GLU A 118 -16.16 4.05 8.63
CA GLU A 118 -16.87 3.53 9.79
C GLU A 118 -18.17 4.28 10.09
N ARG A 119 -18.21 5.60 9.88
CA ARG A 119 -19.43 6.37 10.19
C ARG A 119 -20.39 6.46 9.01
N TRP A 120 -19.90 6.58 7.79
CA TRP A 120 -20.77 6.69 6.61
C TRP A 120 -21.00 5.34 5.93
N PHE A 121 -19.94 4.58 5.62
CA PHE A 121 -20.08 3.30 4.94
C PHE A 121 -20.37 2.13 5.88
N LEU A 122 -20.20 2.31 7.20
CA LEU A 122 -20.38 1.26 8.21
C LEU A 122 -19.50 0.02 7.94
N VAL A 123 -18.34 0.22 7.29
CA VAL A 123 -17.36 -0.81 6.99
C VAL A 123 -16.24 -0.77 8.04
N PRO A 124 -16.10 -1.79 8.89
CA PRO A 124 -15.05 -1.83 9.89
C PRO A 124 -13.69 -2.06 9.23
N LEU A 125 -12.73 -1.18 9.52
CA LEU A 125 -11.33 -1.36 9.14
C LEU A 125 -10.54 -2.02 10.28
N PRO A 126 -9.36 -2.61 10.00
CA PRO A 126 -8.54 -3.23 11.03
C PRO A 126 -8.16 -2.22 12.12
N LYS A 127 -8.66 -2.43 13.34
CA LYS A 127 -8.40 -1.61 14.53
C LYS A 127 -7.30 -2.21 15.39
N GLY A 128 -6.56 -1.36 16.07
CA GLY A 128 -5.51 -1.75 16.99
C GLY A 128 -5.87 -1.56 18.46
N PRO A 129 -4.89 -1.76 19.35
CA PRO A 129 -5.06 -1.59 20.78
C PRO A 129 -5.45 -0.16 21.17
N LEU A 130 -4.97 0.85 20.44
CA LEU A 130 -5.27 2.25 20.75
C LEU A 130 -6.74 2.58 20.50
N GLU A 131 -7.29 2.10 19.38
CA GLU A 131 -8.72 2.25 19.07
C GLU A 131 -9.58 1.48 20.08
N ALA A 132 -9.16 0.26 20.46
CA ALA A 132 -9.83 -0.52 21.50
C ALA A 132 -9.85 0.20 22.86
N MET A 133 -8.76 0.88 23.25
CA MET A 133 -8.69 1.68 24.47
C MET A 133 -9.61 2.91 24.43
N LEU A 134 -9.84 3.48 23.24
CA LEU A 134 -10.74 4.61 23.04
C LEU A 134 -12.22 4.19 22.92
N GLY A 135 -12.51 2.88 22.98
CA GLY A 135 -13.85 2.33 22.81
C GLY A 135 -14.40 2.50 21.39
N LEU A 136 -13.51 2.61 20.40
CA LEU A 136 -13.84 2.77 18.99
C LEU A 136 -13.89 1.43 18.27
#